data_AF-A0A373CER1-F1
#
_entry.id   AF-A0A373CER1-F1
#
_cell.length_a   1.000
_cell.length_b   1.000
_cell.length_c   1.000
_cell.angle_alpha   90.00
_cell.angle_beta   90.00
_cell.angle_gamma   90.00
#
_symmetry.space_group_name_H-M   'P 1'
#
loop_
_entity.id
_entity.type
_entity.pdbx_description
1 polymer ?
#
loop_
_entity_poly.entity_id
_entity_poly.type
_entity_poly.pdbx_seq_one_letter_code
_entity_poly.pdbx_strand_id
1 'polypeptide(L)'
;MKNKIVFKSQKDFVKWVTVSNMFAKSRIMPMVALKQFNSLKANQRTNIKKAFEEYDQKRRIKIPKGEIDSAWTISVMVDAHIIATEYNVDPLTVIMCLNSPCKINERIVIK
;
A
#
# COMPACT_ATOMS: atom_id res chain seq x y z
N MET A 1 -0.48 21.48 9.77
CA MET A 1 -1.61 20.56 10.05
C MET A 1 -1.26 19.71 11.26
N LYS A 2 -2.07 19.71 12.33
CA LYS A 2 -1.89 18.78 13.45
C LYS A 2 -2.23 17.37 12.95
N ASN A 3 -1.31 16.41 13.12
CA ASN A 3 -1.57 15.01 12.79
C ASN A 3 -2.72 14.50 13.67
N LYS A 4 -3.76 13.94 13.05
CA LYS A 4 -4.91 13.39 13.77
C LYS A 4 -4.69 11.89 14.00
N ILE A 5 -5.03 11.40 15.18
CA ILE A 5 -4.89 9.99 15.55
C ILE A 5 -6.24 9.31 15.43
N VAL A 6 -6.25 8.11 14.85
CA VAL A 6 -7.42 7.23 14.74
C VAL A 6 -7.12 5.92 15.44
N PHE A 7 -8.04 5.50 16.30
CA PHE A 7 -7.99 4.22 16.98
C PHE A 7 -8.73 3.16 16.17
N LYS A 8 -8.14 1.98 16.02
CA LYS A 8 -8.74 0.82 15.35
C LYS A 8 -8.62 -0.40 16.25
N SER A 9 -9.59 -1.30 16.15
CA SER A 9 -9.51 -2.59 16.85
C SER A 9 -8.42 -3.46 16.21
N GLN A 10 -7.80 -4.32 17.01
CA GLN A 10 -6.87 -5.33 16.50
C GLN A 10 -7.50 -6.19 15.39
N LYS A 11 -8.78 -6.58 15.53
CA LYS A 11 -9.49 -7.42 14.54
C LYS A 11 -9.61 -6.73 13.17
N ASP A 12 -10.00 -5.47 13.15
CA ASP A 12 -10.15 -4.71 11.91
C ASP A 12 -8.80 -4.49 11.23
N PHE A 13 -7.76 -4.21 12.02
CA PHE A 13 -6.40 -4.05 11.52
C PHE A 13 -5.86 -5.32 10.88
N VAL A 14 -6.03 -6.47 11.55
CA VAL A 14 -5.61 -7.77 10.98
C VAL A 14 -6.34 -8.05 9.67
N LYS A 15 -7.67 -7.86 9.62
CA LYS A 15 -8.43 -8.04 8.38
C LYS A 15 -7.90 -7.16 7.26
N TRP A 16 -7.59 -5.89 7.55
CA TRP A 16 -7.04 -4.96 6.58
C TRP A 16 -5.69 -5.41 6.03
N VAL A 17 -4.76 -5.75 6.94
CA VAL A 17 -3.42 -6.20 6.58
C VAL A 17 -3.49 -7.48 5.75
N THR A 18 -4.36 -8.42 6.10
CA THR A 18 -4.54 -9.65 5.33
C THR A 18 -4.94 -9.37 3.89
N VAL A 19 -5.89 -8.45 3.66
CA VAL A 19 -6.29 -8.06 2.29
C VAL A 19 -5.14 -7.38 1.56
N SER A 20 -4.44 -6.44 2.20
CA SER A 20 -3.28 -5.78 1.59
C SER A 20 -2.16 -6.77 1.26
N ASN A 21 -1.96 -7.79 2.09
CA ASN A 21 -0.90 -8.77 1.90
C ASN A 21 -1.16 -9.74 0.74
N MET A 22 -2.42 -9.94 0.33
CA MET A 22 -2.73 -10.70 -0.89
C MET A 22 -2.10 -10.06 -2.13
N PHE A 23 -2.00 -8.72 -2.14
CA PHE A 23 -1.40 -7.96 -3.25
C PHE A 23 0.10 -7.77 -3.11
N ALA A 24 0.64 -7.72 -1.89
CA ALA A 24 2.07 -7.52 -1.66
C ALA A 24 2.87 -8.84 -1.59
N LYS A 25 2.21 -9.96 -1.23
CA LYS A 25 2.86 -11.23 -0.84
C LYS A 25 4.02 -11.04 0.15
N SER A 26 3.93 -10.02 1.00
CA SER A 26 4.96 -9.69 1.97
C SER A 26 4.95 -10.68 3.13
N ARG A 27 6.13 -10.86 3.73
CA ARG A 27 6.34 -11.65 4.94
C ARG A 27 6.62 -10.76 6.16
N ILE A 28 6.57 -9.44 6.00
CA ILE A 28 6.84 -8.52 7.10
C ILE A 28 5.78 -8.64 8.19
N MET A 29 6.19 -8.46 9.44
CA MET A 29 5.24 -8.38 10.55
C MET A 29 4.29 -7.18 10.37
N PRO A 30 2.96 -7.35 10.55
CA PRO A 30 1.97 -6.28 10.41
C PRO A 30 2.32 -5.00 11.19
N MET A 31 2.87 -5.15 12.40
CA MET A 31 3.27 -4.02 13.24
C MET A 31 4.42 -3.20 12.66
N VAL A 32 5.34 -3.84 11.92
CA VAL A 32 6.43 -3.13 11.25
C VAL A 32 5.87 -2.36 10.04
N ALA A 33 4.98 -2.96 9.25
CA ALA A 33 4.30 -2.27 8.16
C ALA A 33 3.48 -1.07 8.65
N LEU A 34 2.81 -1.20 9.81
CA LEU A 34 2.10 -0.09 10.46
C LEU A 34 3.06 1.03 10.89
N LYS A 35 4.21 0.68 11.47
CA LYS A 35 5.25 1.65 11.85
C LYS A 35 5.76 2.41 10.62
N GLN A 36 6.08 1.69 9.54
CA GLN A 36 6.49 2.29 8.26
C GLN A 36 5.38 3.20 7.71
N PHE A 37 4.14 2.73 7.67
CA PHE A 37 2.98 3.52 7.22
C PHE A 37 2.84 4.83 8.01
N ASN A 38 2.88 4.78 9.34
CA ASN A 38 2.78 5.95 10.22
C ASN A 38 3.98 6.90 10.11
N SER A 39 5.14 6.41 9.66
CA SER A 39 6.33 7.22 9.44
C SER A 39 6.26 8.05 8.14
N LEU A 40 5.52 7.56 7.13
CA LEU A 40 5.30 8.27 5.88
C LEU A 40 4.50 9.56 6.11
N LYS A 41 4.98 10.66 5.55
CA LYS A 41 4.28 11.96 5.51
C LYS A 41 3.07 11.89 4.57
N ALA A 42 2.10 12.77 4.78
CA ALA A 42 0.89 12.83 3.96
C ALA A 42 1.21 13.00 2.46
N ASN A 43 2.17 13.87 2.11
CA ASN A 43 2.61 14.05 0.72
C ASN A 43 3.26 12.79 0.14
N GLN A 44 4.05 12.06 0.91
CA GLN A 44 4.64 10.79 0.47
C GLN A 44 3.55 9.75 0.17
N ARG A 45 2.54 9.63 1.04
CA ARG A 45 1.39 8.75 0.80
C ARG A 45 0.60 9.16 -0.45
N THR A 46 0.45 10.46 -0.72
CA THR A 46 -0.18 10.96 -1.95
C THR A 46 0.65 10.57 -3.17
N ASN A 47 1.96 10.75 -3.11
CA ASN A 47 2.86 10.47 -4.22
C ASN A 47 2.91 8.97 -4.53
N ILE A 48 2.90 8.11 -3.51
CA ILE A 48 2.78 6.66 -3.68
C ILE A 48 1.51 6.29 -4.45
N LYS A 49 0.35 6.87 -4.09
CA LYS A 49 -0.91 6.63 -4.80
C LYS A 49 -0.82 7.05 -6.27
N LYS A 50 -0.31 8.26 -6.52
CA LYS A 50 -0.14 8.80 -7.87
C LYS A 50 0.79 7.92 -8.72
N ALA A 51 1.94 7.53 -8.19
CA ALA A 51 2.88 6.65 -8.88
C ALA A 51 2.22 5.32 -9.28
N PHE A 52 1.42 4.74 -8.38
CA PHE A 52 0.70 3.50 -8.67
C PHE A 52 -0.39 3.68 -9.74
N GLU A 53 -1.12 4.80 -9.73
CA GLU A 53 -2.09 5.15 -10.76
C GLU A 53 -1.42 5.31 -12.14
N GLU A 54 -0.25 5.97 -12.19
CA GLU A 54 0.54 6.12 -13.41
C GLU A 54 1.02 4.77 -13.96
N TYR A 55 1.46 3.85 -13.08
CA TYR A 55 1.83 2.49 -13.49
C TYR A 55 0.61 1.69 -13.97
N ASP A 56 -0.55 1.82 -13.33
CA ASP A 56 -1.79 1.17 -13.79
C ASP A 56 -2.19 1.62 -15.20
N GLN A 57 -2.13 2.92 -15.47
CA GLN A 57 -2.41 3.45 -16.82
C GLN A 57 -1.46 2.85 -17.88
N LYS A 58 -0.16 2.81 -17.59
CA LYS A 58 0.83 2.20 -18.49
C LYS A 58 0.58 0.71 -18.69
N ARG A 59 0.25 -0.02 -17.63
CA ARG A 59 -0.05 -1.46 -17.68
C ARG A 59 -1.27 -1.77 -18.55
N ARG A 60 -2.36 -0.98 -18.43
CA ARG A 60 -3.57 -1.12 -19.26
C ARG A 60 -3.32 -1.01 -20.76
N ILE A 61 -2.31 -0.23 -21.14
CA ILE A 61 -1.92 -0.04 -22.54
C ILE A 61 -1.01 -1.18 -23.01
N LYS A 62 -0.11 -1.65 -22.15
CA LYS A 62 0.94 -2.62 -22.51
C LYS A 62 0.54 -4.08 -22.41
N ILE A 63 -0.38 -4.45 -21.51
CA ILE A 63 -0.83 -5.83 -21.36
C ILE A 63 -2.00 -6.08 -22.33
N PRO A 64 -1.87 -7.00 -23.30
CA PRO A 64 -2.93 -7.31 -24.25
C PRO A 64 -4.19 -7.83 -23.56
N LYS A 65 -5.36 -7.51 -24.15
CA LYS A 65 -6.64 -8.09 -23.72
C LYS A 65 -6.61 -9.61 -23.97
N GLY A 66 -6.62 -10.39 -22.90
CA GLY A 66 -6.62 -11.86 -22.93
C GLY A 66 -5.55 -12.52 -22.05
N GLU A 67 -4.43 -11.84 -21.77
CA GLU A 67 -3.37 -12.30 -20.84
C GLU A 67 -3.58 -11.77 -19.41
N ILE A 68 -4.84 -11.59 -19.02
CA ILE A 68 -5.22 -10.57 -18.02
C ILE A 68 -4.94 -11.04 -16.59
N ASP A 69 -4.90 -12.34 -16.28
CA ASP A 69 -4.98 -12.71 -14.86
C ASP A 69 -3.60 -12.85 -14.20
N SER A 70 -2.68 -13.60 -14.80
CA SER A 70 -1.36 -13.85 -14.20
C SER A 70 -0.37 -12.70 -14.41
N ALA A 71 -0.20 -12.25 -15.66
CA ALA A 71 0.75 -11.19 -16.02
C ALA A 71 0.40 -9.85 -15.37
N TRP A 72 -0.89 -9.54 -15.28
CA TRP A 72 -1.39 -8.35 -14.58
C TRP A 72 -1.09 -8.41 -13.09
N THR A 73 -1.43 -9.52 -12.43
CA THR A 73 -1.20 -9.69 -10.99
C THR A 73 0.29 -9.58 -10.65
N ILE A 74 1.16 -10.18 -11.47
CA ILE A 74 2.61 -10.07 -11.32
C ILE A 74 3.05 -8.62 -11.48
N SER A 75 2.55 -7.91 -12.50
CA SER A 75 2.91 -6.52 -12.75
C SER A 75 2.48 -5.60 -11.61
N VAL A 76 1.29 -5.81 -11.03
CA VAL A 76 0.82 -5.11 -9.83
C VAL A 76 1.78 -5.32 -8.64
N MET A 77 2.26 -6.55 -8.44
CA MET A 77 3.23 -6.86 -7.39
C MET A 77 4.57 -6.15 -7.66
N VAL A 78 5.05 -6.17 -8.90
CA VAL A 78 6.31 -5.53 -9.30
C VAL A 78 6.25 -4.02 -9.07
N ASP A 79 5.16 -3.35 -9.48
CA ASP A 79 4.98 -1.91 -9.25
C ASP A 79 5.06 -1.56 -7.76
N ALA A 80 4.42 -2.36 -6.91
CA ALA A 80 4.47 -2.16 -5.46
C ALA A 80 5.91 -2.27 -4.93
N HIS A 81 6.71 -3.19 -5.45
CA HIS A 81 8.12 -3.36 -5.06
C HIS A 81 9.03 -2.23 -5.56
N ILE A 82 8.80 -1.74 -6.78
CA ILE A 82 9.52 -0.57 -7.33
C ILE A 82 9.30 0.64 -6.41
N ILE A 83 8.04 0.97 -6.13
CA ILE A 83 7.70 2.09 -5.25
C ILE A 83 8.24 1.87 -3.84
N ALA A 84 8.14 0.65 -3.30
CA ALA A 84 8.64 0.33 -1.96
C ALA A 84 10.13 0.65 -1.82
N THR A 85 10.90 0.36 -2.88
CA THR A 85 12.34 0.66 -2.95
C THR A 85 12.61 2.16 -2.89
N GLU A 86 11.84 2.99 -3.62
CA GLU A 86 12.00 4.45 -3.63
C GLU A 86 11.78 5.09 -2.24
N TYR A 87 10.87 4.52 -1.44
CA TYR A 87 10.54 5.04 -0.12
C TYR A 87 11.25 4.29 1.02
N ASN A 88 12.06 3.28 0.73
CA ASN A 88 12.71 2.40 1.70
C ASN A 88 11.71 1.83 2.73
N VAL A 89 10.61 1.27 2.22
CA VAL A 89 9.56 0.61 3.01
C VAL A 89 9.27 -0.78 2.45
N ASP A 90 8.44 -1.54 3.14
CA ASP A 90 7.96 -2.82 2.62
C ASP A 90 6.86 -2.61 1.56
N PRO A 91 6.75 -3.49 0.53
CA PRO A 91 5.65 -3.46 -0.43
C PRO A 91 4.26 -3.51 0.22
N LEU A 92 4.11 -4.17 1.37
CA LEU A 92 2.86 -4.15 2.13
C LEU A 92 2.48 -2.73 2.56
N THR A 93 3.45 -1.92 2.99
CA THR A 93 3.21 -0.52 3.35
C THR A 93 2.79 0.31 2.15
N VAL A 94 3.33 0.04 0.96
CA VAL A 94 2.88 0.67 -0.29
C VAL A 94 1.42 0.32 -0.58
N ILE A 95 1.04 -0.95 -0.52
CA ILE A 95 -0.36 -1.38 -0.72
C ILE A 95 -1.29 -0.77 0.34
N MET A 96 -0.85 -0.66 1.59
CA MET A 96 -1.57 0.05 2.65
C MET A 96 -1.74 1.55 2.35
N CYS A 97 -0.88 2.16 1.52
CA CYS A 97 -1.11 3.54 1.09
C CYS A 97 -2.22 3.63 0.05
N LEU A 98 -2.33 2.67 -0.87
CA LEU A 98 -3.39 2.62 -1.89
C LEU A 98 -4.75 2.44 -1.24
N ASN A 99 -4.88 1.35 -0.48
CA ASN A 99 -6.01 1.05 0.37
C ASN A 99 -5.63 1.50 1.77
N SER A 100 -5.85 2.79 2.06
CA SER A 100 -5.52 3.40 3.35
C SER A 100 -6.59 3.14 4.42
N PRO A 101 -6.23 2.63 5.62
CA PRO A 101 -7.18 2.42 6.73
C PRO A 101 -7.62 3.72 7.44
N CYS A 102 -7.05 4.86 7.05
CA CYS A 102 -7.35 6.19 7.56
C CYS A 102 -7.19 7.28 6.48
N LYS A 103 -7.53 8.53 6.79
CA LYS A 103 -7.24 9.66 5.90
C LYS A 103 -5.74 9.91 5.78
N ILE A 104 -5.35 10.65 4.74
CA ILE A 104 -3.95 10.81 4.35
C ILE A 104 -3.09 11.53 5.40
N ASN A 105 -3.71 12.40 6.19
CA ASN A 105 -3.11 13.17 7.28
C ASN A 105 -3.35 12.54 8.68
N GLU A 106 -3.88 11.31 8.71
CA GLU A 106 -4.16 10.58 9.94
C GLU A 106 -3.09 9.51 10.22
N ARG A 107 -2.87 9.22 11.50
CA ARG A 107 -2.06 8.10 11.99
C ARG A 107 -2.95 7.09 12.69
N ILE A 108 -2.54 5.83 12.65
CA ILE A 108 -3.31 4.73 13.21
C ILE A 108 -2.63 4.23 14.48
N VAL A 109 -3.43 4.03 15.53
CA VAL A 109 -3.05 3.34 16.76
C VAL A 109 -4.00 2.16 16.95
N ILE A 110 -3.45 0.99 17.26
CA ILE A 110 -4.22 -0.23 17.47
C ILE A 110 -4.49 -0.41 18.96
N LYS A 111 -5.74 -0.74 19.30
CA LYS A 111 -6.20 -1.08 20.64
C LYS A 111 -6.60 -2.56 20.70
#